data_AF-A0A5N7BYP2-F1
#
_entry.id   AF-A0A5N7BYP2-F1
#
_cell.length_a   1.000
_cell.length_b   1.000
_cell.length_c   1.000
_cell.angle_alpha   90.00
_cell.angle_beta   90.00
_cell.angle_gamma   90.00
#
_symmetry.space_group_name_H-M   'P 1'
#
loop_
_entity.id
_entity.type
_entity.pdbx_description
1 polymer ?
#
loop_
_entity_poly.entity_id
_entity_poly.type
_entity_poly.pdbx_seq_one_letter_code
_entity_poly.pdbx_strand_id
1 'polypeptide(L)'
;MMLRTFSRPSVYLGILIVSWGIIMTLTGVVQNFAGLMVTRVLLGIFEAGFFPGAVYFCSQWYMPKDLSTRLAYFYCASALSGAFSGLLAAAIAKMDGVGGYEGWRWIFILEGLATVILGVACFFFLIDSPLLSSRWLEPDEIRFLELQKFIKEGGPFKNEEQDKNQRSRWKDLVVVMSNWRMYILAYILCIASRSLIHPAQNNF
;
A
#
# COMPACT_ATOMS: atom_id res chain seq x y z
N MET A 1 -4.27 -11.47 -11.46
CA MET A 1 -5.44 -11.23 -12.36
C MET A 1 -6.78 -11.25 -11.61
N MET A 2 -6.84 -10.84 -10.33
CA MET A 2 -8.10 -10.51 -9.62
C MET A 2 -8.35 -8.99 -9.57
N LEU A 3 -7.33 -8.20 -9.92
CA LEU A 3 -7.34 -6.74 -9.95
C LEU A 3 -7.86 -6.15 -11.28
N ARG A 4 -8.08 -6.98 -12.32
CA ARG A 4 -8.58 -6.53 -13.64
C ARG A 4 -10.11 -6.42 -13.69
N THR A 5 -10.82 -6.90 -12.66
CA THR A 5 -12.29 -6.83 -12.55
C THR A 5 -12.79 -5.52 -11.94
N PHE A 6 -11.94 -4.76 -11.24
CA PHE A 6 -12.34 -3.47 -10.69
C PHE A 6 -12.21 -2.37 -11.75
N SER A 7 -13.35 -1.95 -12.30
CA SER A 7 -13.47 -0.89 -13.33
C SER A 7 -12.85 0.47 -12.96
N ARG A 8 -12.35 0.66 -11.73
CA ARG A 8 -11.64 1.87 -11.26
C ARG A 8 -10.55 1.49 -10.24
N PRO A 9 -9.27 1.36 -10.65
CA PRO A 9 -8.15 1.03 -9.76
C PRO A 9 -7.94 2.03 -8.62
N SER A 10 -8.29 3.30 -8.86
CA SER A 10 -8.31 4.40 -7.91
C SER A 10 -9.32 4.20 -6.77
N VAL A 11 -10.54 3.76 -7.09
CA VAL A 11 -11.58 3.45 -6.10
C VAL A 11 -11.14 2.29 -5.21
N TYR A 12 -10.49 1.28 -5.78
CA TYR A 12 -9.96 0.15 -5.01
C TYR A 12 -8.91 0.61 -3.98
N LEU A 13 -7.95 1.45 -4.38
CA LEU A 13 -6.96 2.00 -3.45
C LEU A 13 -7.57 2.94 -2.40
N GLY A 14 -8.52 3.80 -2.80
CA GLY A 14 -9.23 4.67 -1.87
C GLY A 14 -10.01 3.88 -0.81
N ILE A 15 -10.74 2.84 -1.21
CA ILE A 15 -11.48 1.97 -0.28
C ILE A 15 -10.50 1.31 0.69
N LEU A 16 -9.36 0.83 0.18
CA LEU A 16 -8.35 0.14 0.98
C LEU A 16 -7.74 1.09 2.02
N ILE A 17 -7.37 2.32 1.64
CA ILE A 17 -6.82 3.33 2.55
C ILE A 17 -7.87 3.77 3.60
N VAL A 18 -9.12 3.98 3.19
CA VAL A 18 -10.20 4.33 4.12
C VAL A 18 -10.49 3.20 5.10
N SER A 19 -10.57 1.94 4.62
CA SER A 19 -10.76 0.78 5.50
C SER A 19 -9.61 0.61 6.49
N TRP A 20 -8.37 0.85 6.04
CA TRP A 20 -7.19 0.82 6.89
C TRP A 20 -7.27 1.88 7.99
N GLY A 21 -7.61 3.13 7.64
CA GLY A 21 -7.76 4.21 8.61
C GLY A 21 -8.88 3.95 9.62
N ILE A 22 -10.02 3.39 9.18
CA ILE A 22 -11.12 3.00 10.08
C ILE A 22 -10.66 1.95 11.08
N ILE A 23 -9.92 0.92 10.65
CA ILE A 23 -9.43 -0.14 11.54
C ILE A 23 -8.36 0.39 12.52
N MET A 24 -7.54 1.34 12.09
CA MET A 24 -6.60 2.05 12.96
C MET A 24 -7.31 2.85 14.05
N THR A 25 -8.36 3.61 13.70
CA THR A 25 -9.16 4.33 14.72
C THR A 25 -9.85 3.38 15.69
N LEU A 26 -10.41 2.27 15.19
CA LEU A 26 -11.04 1.23 16.03
C LEU A 26 -10.03 0.61 17.00
N THR A 27 -8.78 0.40 16.57
CA THR A 27 -7.72 -0.15 17.42
C THR A 27 -7.41 0.75 18.62
N GLY A 28 -7.49 2.07 18.45
CA GLY A 28 -7.31 3.01 19.57
C GLY A 28 -8.46 3.00 20.58
N VAL A 29 -9.70 2.80 20.12
CA VAL A 29 -10.91 2.85 20.98
C VAL A 29 -11.19 1.53 21.71
N VAL A 30 -10.80 0.40 21.13
CA VAL A 30 -11.08 -0.94 21.69
C VAL A 30 -10.45 -1.14 23.06
N GLN A 31 -11.26 -1.48 24.06
CA GLN A 31 -10.81 -1.79 25.44
C GLN A 31 -10.67 -3.31 25.73
N ASN A 32 -11.07 -4.17 24.80
CA ASN A 32 -11.08 -5.63 24.98
C ASN A 32 -9.92 -6.31 24.23
N PHE A 33 -9.25 -7.26 24.88
CA PHE A 33 -8.15 -8.02 24.27
C PHE A 33 -8.57 -8.78 23.00
N ALA A 34 -9.75 -9.40 23.01
CA ALA A 34 -10.32 -10.07 21.84
C ALA A 34 -10.55 -9.09 20.68
N GLY A 35 -11.02 -7.87 20.97
CA GLY A 35 -11.20 -6.84 19.95
C GLY A 35 -9.87 -6.40 19.33
N LEU A 36 -8.81 -6.29 20.15
CA LEU A 36 -7.48 -5.91 19.69
C LEU A 36 -6.89 -6.98 18.76
N MET A 37 -7.09 -8.27 19.06
CA MET A 37 -6.69 -9.34 18.14
C MET A 37 -7.44 -9.28 16.81
N VAL A 38 -8.76 -9.03 16.84
CA VAL A 38 -9.57 -8.91 15.61
C VAL A 38 -9.09 -7.74 14.75
N THR A 39 -8.87 -6.56 15.34
CA THR A 39 -8.40 -5.41 14.55
C THR A 39 -7.04 -5.67 13.93
N ARG A 40 -6.14 -6.40 14.61
CA ARG A 40 -4.83 -6.79 14.06
C ARG A 40 -4.94 -7.75 12.88
N VAL A 41 -5.80 -8.76 12.97
CA VAL A 41 -6.04 -9.68 11.85
C VAL A 41 -6.61 -8.95 10.65
N LEU A 42 -7.59 -8.08 10.87
CA LEU A 42 -8.18 -7.27 9.80
C LEU A 42 -7.12 -6.35 9.17
N LEU A 43 -6.32 -5.66 9.99
CA LEU A 43 -5.26 -4.78 9.51
C LEU A 43 -4.26 -5.55 8.61
N GLY A 44 -3.86 -6.75 9.01
CA GLY A 44 -2.98 -7.60 8.19
C GLY A 44 -3.59 -8.02 6.85
N ILE A 45 -4.91 -8.27 6.79
CA ILE A 45 -5.62 -8.57 5.54
C ILE A 45 -5.56 -7.36 4.59
N PHE A 46 -5.80 -6.15 5.10
CA PHE A 46 -5.73 -4.94 4.29
C PHE A 46 -4.30 -4.60 3.87
N GLU A 47 -3.32 -4.77 4.76
CA GLU A 47 -1.90 -4.54 4.46
C GLU A 47 -1.38 -5.46 3.35
N ALA A 48 -1.80 -6.73 3.35
CA ALA A 48 -1.47 -7.68 2.30
C ALA A 48 -2.03 -7.27 0.93
N GLY A 49 -3.16 -6.55 0.90
CA GLY A 49 -3.77 -6.02 -0.32
C GLY A 49 -3.18 -4.69 -0.80
N PHE A 50 -2.57 -3.92 0.09
CA PHE A 50 -2.06 -2.58 -0.20
C PHE A 50 -0.88 -2.60 -1.18
N PHE A 51 0.15 -3.42 -0.89
CA PHE A 51 1.34 -3.49 -1.72
C PHE A 51 1.06 -3.92 -3.18
N PRO A 52 0.34 -5.02 -3.46
CA PRO A 52 0.00 -5.39 -4.84
C PRO A 52 -0.94 -4.36 -5.49
N GLY A 53 -1.82 -3.71 -4.71
CA GLY A 53 -2.68 -2.62 -5.19
C GLY A 53 -1.90 -1.39 -5.65
N ALA A 54 -0.92 -0.95 -4.85
CA ALA A 54 -0.07 0.19 -5.15
C ALA A 54 0.83 -0.08 -6.37
N VAL A 55 1.46 -1.27 -6.45
CA VAL A 55 2.26 -1.67 -7.61
C VAL A 55 1.41 -1.74 -8.87
N TYR A 56 0.19 -2.28 -8.77
CA TYR A 56 -0.74 -2.31 -9.90
C TYR A 56 -1.12 -0.91 -10.37
N PHE A 57 -1.44 0.01 -9.45
CA PHE A 57 -1.75 1.40 -9.79
C PHE A 57 -0.58 2.11 -10.46
N CYS A 58 0.64 2.00 -9.90
CA CYS A 58 1.85 2.54 -10.52
C CYS A 58 2.11 1.92 -11.90
N SER A 59 1.83 0.64 -12.09
CA SER A 59 1.98 -0.03 -13.38
C SER A 59 0.98 0.46 -14.43
N GLN A 60 -0.16 1.02 -14.04
CA GLN A 60 -1.14 1.58 -14.98
C GLN A 60 -0.74 2.99 -15.45
N TRP A 61 -0.05 3.74 -14.60
CA TRP A 61 0.36 5.12 -14.87
C TRP A 61 1.78 5.23 -15.47
N TYR A 62 2.66 4.26 -15.22
CA TYR A 62 4.07 4.36 -15.59
C TYR A 62 4.59 3.16 -16.38
N MET A 63 5.59 3.44 -17.24
CA MET A 63 6.31 2.42 -18.00
C MET A 63 7.24 1.62 -17.06
N PRO A 64 7.46 0.31 -17.28
CA PRO A 64 8.23 -0.53 -16.35
C PRO A 64 9.65 -0.02 -16.08
N LYS A 65 10.28 0.63 -17.06
CA LYS A 65 11.62 1.23 -16.95
C LYS A 65 11.71 2.37 -15.91
N ASP A 66 10.63 3.15 -15.76
CA ASP A 66 10.59 4.32 -14.87
C ASP A 66 9.91 4.02 -13.53
N LEU A 67 9.25 2.85 -13.42
CA LEU A 67 8.52 2.42 -12.24
C LEU A 67 9.45 2.18 -11.04
N SER A 68 10.65 1.63 -11.28
CA SER A 68 11.65 1.34 -10.26
C SER A 68 12.10 2.60 -9.50
N THR A 69 12.38 3.68 -10.24
CA THR A 69 12.84 4.96 -9.67
C THR A 69 11.73 5.62 -8.84
N ARG A 70 10.48 5.54 -9.31
CA ARG A 70 9.32 6.08 -8.58
C ARG A 70 9.03 5.31 -7.30
N LEU A 71 9.16 3.98 -7.34
CA LEU A 71 9.07 3.15 -6.14
C LEU A 71 10.19 3.47 -5.16
N ALA A 72 11.42 3.74 -5.63
CA ALA A 72 12.52 4.14 -4.75
C ALA A 72 12.18 5.41 -3.95
N TYR A 73 11.61 6.44 -4.59
CA TYR A 73 11.12 7.63 -3.88
C TYR A 73 10.02 7.30 -2.86
N PHE A 74 9.09 6.41 -3.19
CA PHE A 74 8.06 5.95 -2.26
C PHE A 74 8.66 5.25 -1.03
N TYR A 75 9.66 4.39 -1.23
CA TYR A 75 10.39 3.75 -0.13
C TYR A 75 11.18 4.74 0.71
N CYS A 76 11.83 5.74 0.11
CA CYS A 76 12.50 6.81 0.85
C CYS A 76 11.51 7.62 1.69
N ALA A 77 10.33 7.95 1.14
CA ALA A 77 9.27 8.63 1.88
C ALA A 77 8.74 7.78 3.03
N SER A 78 8.58 6.47 2.83
CA SER A 78 8.19 5.54 3.89
C SER A 78 9.21 5.48 5.01
N ALA A 79 10.51 5.42 4.69
CA ALA A 79 11.59 5.43 5.68
C ALA A 79 11.62 6.75 6.47
N LEU A 80 11.43 7.87 5.76
CA LEU A 80 11.38 9.20 6.36
C LEU A 80 10.15 9.35 7.28
N SER A 81 8.99 8.85 6.88
CA SER A 81 7.78 8.80 7.71
C SER A 81 8.01 8.00 8.99
N GLY A 82 8.76 6.89 8.92
CA GLY A 82 9.15 6.11 10.10
C GLY A 82 9.99 6.93 11.09
N ALA A 83 10.92 7.76 10.61
CA ALA A 83 11.70 8.65 11.45
C ALA A 83 10.84 9.73 12.14
N PHE A 84 9.84 10.27 11.43
CA PHE A 84 8.91 11.25 12.00
C PHE A 84 7.88 10.65 12.96
N SER A 85 7.51 9.38 12.78
CA SER A 85 6.54 8.69 13.65
C SER A 85 7.02 8.66 15.11
N GLY A 86 8.32 8.46 15.37
CA GLY A 86 8.89 8.51 16.72
C GLY A 86 8.81 9.90 17.37
N LEU A 87 9.03 10.96 16.59
CA LEU A 87 8.88 12.34 17.06
C LEU A 87 7.41 12.69 17.36
N LEU A 88 6.49 12.24 16.51
CA LEU A 88 5.06 12.38 16.72
C LEU A 88 4.59 11.66 17.99
N ALA A 89 5.11 10.44 18.23
CA ALA A 89 4.84 9.71 19.46
C ALA A 89 5.34 10.46 20.70
N ALA A 90 6.52 11.07 20.66
CA ALA A 90 7.03 11.89 21.75
C ALA A 90 6.20 13.16 22.00
N ALA A 91 5.64 13.77 20.95
CA ALA A 91 4.74 14.91 21.08
C ALA A 91 3.38 14.50 21.69
N ILE A 92 2.82 13.37 21.26
CA ILE A 92 1.53 12.85 21.74
C ILE A 92 1.63 12.27 23.16
N ALA A 93 2.81 11.77 23.57
CA ALA A 93 3.07 11.36 24.95
C ALA A 93 2.85 12.49 25.97
N LYS A 94 2.91 13.77 25.55
CA LYS A 94 2.56 14.91 26.41
C LYS A 94 1.05 15.12 26.61
N MET A 95 0.20 14.43 25.84
CA MET A 95 -1.26 14.43 26.00
C MET A 95 -1.77 13.27 26.87
N ASP A 96 -0.88 12.64 27.64
CA ASP A 96 -1.27 11.56 28.55
C ASP A 96 -2.31 12.06 29.56
N GLY A 97 -3.43 11.37 29.67
CA GLY A 97 -4.54 11.74 30.55
C GLY A 97 -5.62 12.66 29.94
N VAL A 98 -5.47 13.14 28.70
CA VAL A 98 -6.56 13.87 28.01
C VAL A 98 -7.67 12.88 27.65
N GLY A 99 -8.85 13.02 28.26
CA GLY A 99 -10.04 12.19 27.98
C GLY A 99 -10.04 10.80 28.62
N GLY A 100 -9.14 10.50 29.56
CA GLY A 100 -9.10 9.22 30.28
C GLY A 100 -8.51 8.04 29.50
N TYR A 101 -7.82 8.31 28.39
CA TYR A 101 -7.13 7.30 27.58
C TYR A 101 -5.61 7.50 27.66
N GLU A 102 -4.89 6.37 27.70
CA GLU A 102 -3.43 6.31 27.61
C GLU A 102 -2.92 6.97 26.31
N GLY A 103 -1.81 7.71 26.38
CA GLY A 103 -1.25 8.45 25.24
C GLY A 103 -1.02 7.61 23.97
N TRP A 104 -0.71 6.31 24.10
CA TRP A 104 -0.53 5.43 22.93
C TRP A 104 -1.81 5.21 22.12
N ARG A 105 -2.98 5.31 22.75
CA ARG A 105 -4.29 5.13 22.08
C ARG A 105 -4.62 6.32 21.21
N TRP A 106 -4.25 7.51 21.68
CA TRP A 106 -4.40 8.76 20.92
C TRP A 106 -3.57 8.78 19.64
N ILE A 107 -2.41 8.13 19.62
CA ILE A 107 -1.60 7.98 18.40
C ILE A 107 -2.41 7.26 17.32
N PHE A 108 -2.97 6.09 17.63
CA PHE A 108 -3.76 5.30 16.69
C PHE A 108 -5.05 6.02 16.23
N ILE A 109 -5.71 6.76 17.13
CA ILE A 109 -6.92 7.51 16.81
C ILE A 109 -6.61 8.69 15.87
N LEU A 110 -5.59 9.50 16.20
CA LEU A 110 -5.23 10.67 15.40
C LEU A 110 -4.68 10.29 14.03
N GLU A 111 -3.80 9.29 13.98
CA GLU A 111 -3.23 8.79 12.74
C GLU A 111 -4.30 8.10 11.87
N GLY A 112 -5.17 7.29 12.49
CA GLY A 112 -6.31 6.69 11.81
C GLY A 112 -7.28 7.73 11.24
N LEU A 113 -7.60 8.78 11.99
CA LEU A 113 -8.51 9.82 11.52
C LEU A 113 -7.90 10.63 10.37
N ALA A 114 -6.63 11.02 10.50
CA ALA A 114 -5.90 11.72 9.44
C ALA A 114 -5.86 10.88 8.15
N THR A 115 -5.61 9.57 8.26
CA THR A 115 -5.59 8.68 7.10
C THR A 115 -6.97 8.44 6.49
N VAL A 116 -8.05 8.41 7.26
CA VAL A 116 -9.42 8.39 6.70
C VAL A 116 -9.69 9.68 5.92
N ILE A 117 -9.35 10.85 6.47
CA ILE A 117 -9.53 12.14 5.79
C ILE A 117 -8.73 12.17 4.49
N LEU A 118 -7.47 11.73 4.52
CA LEU A 118 -6.64 11.64 3.31
C LEU A 118 -7.19 10.59 2.33
N GLY A 119 -7.73 9.47 2.79
CA GLY A 119 -8.38 8.47 1.96
C GLY A 119 -9.60 9.02 1.24
N VAL A 120 -10.46 9.77 1.95
CA VAL A 120 -11.60 10.49 1.37
C VAL A 120 -11.13 11.59 0.41
N ALA A 121 -10.11 12.36 0.78
CA ALA A 121 -9.51 13.35 -0.09
C ALA A 121 -8.94 12.72 -1.37
N CYS A 122 -8.34 11.52 -1.29
CA CYS A 122 -7.91 10.77 -2.46
C CYS A 122 -9.09 10.43 -3.38
N PHE A 123 -10.30 10.16 -2.91
CA PHE A 123 -11.44 9.99 -3.83
C PHE A 123 -11.79 11.28 -4.60
N PHE A 124 -11.48 12.46 -4.07
CA PHE A 124 -11.74 13.74 -4.74
C PHE A 124 -10.55 14.26 -5.55
N PHE A 125 -9.32 14.05 -5.09
CA PHE A 125 -8.08 14.56 -5.67
C PHE A 125 -7.34 13.54 -6.54
N LEU A 126 -7.48 12.24 -6.27
CA LEU A 126 -6.77 11.20 -7.02
C LEU A 126 -7.49 11.00 -8.37
N ILE A 127 -6.77 11.32 -9.44
CA ILE A 127 -7.24 11.23 -10.82
C ILE A 127 -7.61 9.78 -11.15
N ASP A 128 -8.92 9.52 -11.26
CA ASP A 128 -9.52 8.18 -11.34
C ASP A 128 -9.05 7.35 -12.56
N SER A 129 -8.64 8.01 -13.65
CA SER A 129 -8.11 7.38 -14.85
C SER A 129 -7.69 8.46 -15.84
N PRO A 130 -6.69 8.24 -16.72
CA PRO A 130 -6.39 9.15 -17.83
C PRO A 130 -7.63 9.45 -18.72
N LEU A 131 -8.63 8.55 -18.75
CA LEU A 131 -9.89 8.70 -19.48
C LEU A 131 -10.90 9.68 -18.86
N LEU A 132 -10.85 9.90 -17.55
CA LEU A 132 -11.74 10.85 -16.83
C LEU A 132 -11.04 12.19 -16.56
N SER A 133 -9.80 12.34 -17.03
CA SER A 133 -8.95 13.51 -16.82
C SER A 133 -9.21 14.61 -17.85
N SER A 134 -10.48 14.95 -18.14
CA SER A 134 -10.80 16.10 -18.98
C SER A 134 -10.56 17.45 -18.29
N ARG A 135 -10.13 17.45 -17.02
CA ARG A 135 -9.97 18.66 -16.19
C ARG A 135 -8.52 19.08 -15.95
N TRP A 136 -7.54 18.20 -16.16
CA TRP A 136 -6.13 18.44 -15.80
C TRP A 136 -5.09 17.97 -16.84
N LEU A 137 -5.46 17.11 -17.79
CA LEU A 137 -4.57 16.68 -18.87
C LEU A 137 -5.08 17.23 -20.20
N GLU A 138 -4.16 17.64 -21.07
CA GLU A 138 -4.50 18.00 -22.44
C GLU A 138 -4.91 16.75 -23.24
N PRO A 139 -5.78 16.89 -24.26
CA PRO A 139 -6.27 15.76 -25.05
C PRO A 139 -5.15 14.91 -25.68
N ASP A 140 -4.02 15.54 -26.01
CA ASP A 140 -2.86 14.88 -26.61
C ASP A 140 -2.08 14.00 -25.61
N GLU A 141 -2.03 14.40 -24.34
CA GLU A 141 -1.38 13.59 -23.29
C GLU A 141 -2.18 12.32 -22.98
N ILE A 142 -3.51 12.43 -22.99
CA ILE A 142 -4.41 11.28 -22.81
C ILE A 142 -4.19 10.26 -23.93
N ARG A 143 -4.10 10.75 -25.18
CA ARG A 143 -3.86 9.92 -26.37
C ARG A 143 -2.47 9.27 -26.34
N PHE A 144 -1.46 9.98 -25.84
CA PHE A 144 -0.12 9.42 -25.64
C PHE A 144 -0.10 8.31 -24.57
N LEU A 145 -0.83 8.48 -23.47
CA LEU A 145 -0.99 7.47 -22.42
C LEU A 145 -1.77 6.24 -22.91
N GLU A 146 -2.78 6.41 -23.76
CA GLU A 146 -3.48 5.31 -24.42
C GLU A 146 -2.58 4.54 -25.38
N LEU A 147 -1.80 5.23 -26.23
CA LEU A 147 -0.84 4.57 -27.10
C LEU A 147 0.22 3.80 -26.30
N GLN A 148 0.71 4.37 -25.20
CA GLN A 148 1.64 3.64 -24.32
C GLN A 148 1.00 2.39 -23.71
N LYS A 149 -0.26 2.47 -23.25
CA LYS A 149 -0.99 1.29 -22.77
C LYS A 149 -1.17 0.25 -23.87
N PHE A 150 -1.51 0.67 -25.09
CA PHE A 150 -1.68 -0.20 -26.25
C PHE A 150 -0.37 -0.90 -26.65
N ILE A 151 0.76 -0.19 -26.64
CA ILE A 151 2.10 -0.75 -26.88
C ILE A 151 2.50 -1.71 -25.75
N LYS A 152 2.16 -1.37 -24.50
CA LYS A 152 2.44 -2.20 -23.32
C LYS A 152 1.63 -3.50 -23.29
N GLU A 153 0.39 -3.48 -23.80
CA GLU A 153 -0.46 -4.67 -23.93
C GLU A 153 -0.12 -5.51 -25.17
N GLY A 154 0.60 -4.94 -26.14
CA GLY A 154 1.21 -5.68 -27.24
C GLY A 154 0.27 -6.03 -28.39
N GLY A 155 -0.51 -5.06 -28.91
CA GLY A 155 -1.24 -5.18 -30.18
C GLY A 155 -2.29 -6.31 -30.28
N PRO A 156 -3.00 -6.43 -31.43
CA PRO A 156 -4.20 -7.28 -31.55
C PRO A 156 -3.91 -8.79 -31.65
N PHE A 157 -2.70 -9.27 -31.37
CA PHE A 157 -2.31 -10.68 -31.55
C PHE A 157 -2.56 -11.57 -30.32
N LYS A 158 -3.22 -11.08 -29.27
CA LYS A 158 -3.36 -11.82 -28.00
C LYS A 158 -4.78 -12.31 -27.68
N ASN A 159 -5.57 -12.64 -28.69
CA ASN A 159 -6.92 -13.20 -28.48
C ASN A 159 -6.94 -14.74 -28.38
N GLU A 160 -5.89 -15.47 -28.79
CA GLU A 160 -5.85 -16.95 -28.70
C GLU A 160 -5.08 -17.49 -27.47
N GLU A 161 -4.25 -16.67 -26.81
CA GLU A 161 -3.46 -17.11 -25.64
C GLU A 161 -4.20 -16.98 -24.30
N GLN A 162 -5.37 -16.35 -24.27
CA GLN A 162 -6.05 -16.00 -23.02
C GLN A 162 -6.60 -17.24 -22.27
N ASP A 163 -6.98 -18.32 -22.98
CA ASP A 163 -7.46 -19.58 -22.39
C ASP A 163 -6.32 -20.51 -21.89
N LYS A 164 -5.16 -20.52 -22.55
CA LYS A 164 -3.99 -21.31 -22.08
C LYS A 164 -3.35 -20.71 -20.83
N ASN A 165 -3.54 -19.41 -20.60
CA ASN A 165 -2.92 -18.65 -19.51
C ASN A 165 -3.51 -18.97 -18.13
N GLN A 166 -4.73 -19.48 -18.05
CA GLN A 166 -5.37 -19.79 -16.76
C GLN A 166 -4.75 -21.00 -16.04
N ARG A 167 -4.27 -22.00 -16.81
CA ARG A 167 -3.56 -23.18 -16.30
C ARG A 167 -2.08 -22.92 -16.03
N SER A 168 -1.47 -21.94 -16.71
CA SER A 168 -0.10 -21.45 -16.44
C SER A 168 -0.02 -20.53 -15.21
N ARG A 169 -1.09 -19.81 -14.90
CA ARG A 169 -1.17 -18.84 -13.79
C ARG A 169 -0.79 -19.39 -12.41
N TRP A 170 -1.23 -20.62 -12.10
CA TRP A 170 -0.85 -21.30 -10.86
C TRP A 170 0.60 -21.76 -10.89
N LYS A 171 1.12 -22.14 -12.06
CA LYS A 171 2.53 -22.47 -12.23
C LYS A 171 3.40 -21.23 -12.07
N ASP A 172 3.01 -20.08 -12.61
CA ASP A 172 3.76 -18.83 -12.46
C ASP A 172 3.77 -18.34 -11.00
N LEU A 173 2.63 -18.42 -10.31
CA LEU A 173 2.57 -18.13 -8.86
C LEU A 173 3.41 -19.12 -8.05
N VAL A 174 3.37 -20.41 -8.38
CA VAL A 174 4.21 -21.43 -7.71
C VAL A 174 5.69 -21.23 -8.03
N VAL A 175 6.05 -20.81 -9.24
CA VAL A 175 7.44 -20.52 -9.64
C VAL A 175 7.98 -19.27 -8.93
N VAL A 176 7.16 -18.23 -8.81
CA VAL A 176 7.49 -17.03 -8.04
C VAL A 176 7.60 -17.38 -6.57
N MET A 177 6.62 -18.07 -5.98
CA MET A 177 6.69 -18.50 -4.58
C MET A 177 7.87 -19.44 -4.33
N SER A 178 8.18 -20.37 -5.23
CA SER A 178 9.30 -21.31 -5.11
C SER A 178 10.66 -20.67 -5.45
N ASN A 179 10.71 -19.36 -5.71
CA ASN A 179 11.95 -18.70 -6.04
C ASN A 179 12.80 -18.51 -4.78
N TRP A 180 13.81 -19.38 -4.63
CA TRP A 180 14.73 -19.39 -3.49
C TRP A 180 15.41 -18.04 -3.20
N ARG A 181 15.60 -17.19 -4.22
CA ARG A 181 16.19 -15.84 -4.05
C ARG A 181 15.30 -14.91 -3.22
N MET A 182 13.98 -15.05 -3.32
CA MET A 182 13.05 -14.25 -2.51
C MET A 182 13.08 -14.68 -1.05
N TYR A 183 13.21 -15.98 -0.77
CA TYR A 183 13.39 -16.48 0.59
C TYR A 183 14.71 -16.03 1.21
N ILE A 184 15.80 -15.96 0.43
CA ILE A 184 17.07 -15.45 0.92
C ILE A 184 16.99 -13.96 1.24
N LEU A 185 16.37 -13.15 0.38
CA LEU A 185 16.15 -11.73 0.64
C LEU A 185 15.31 -11.50 1.90
N ALA A 186 14.21 -12.26 2.06
CA ALA A 186 13.39 -12.23 3.26
C ALA A 186 14.18 -12.65 4.51
N TYR A 187 15.00 -13.69 4.41
CA TYR A 187 15.82 -14.19 5.51
C TYR A 187 16.91 -13.19 5.91
N ILE A 188 17.58 -12.55 4.95
CA ILE A 188 18.57 -11.49 5.20
C ILE A 188 17.92 -10.29 5.88
N LEU A 189 16.74 -9.84 5.42
CA LEU A 189 16.00 -8.74 6.06
C LEU A 189 15.59 -9.09 7.50
N CYS A 190 15.16 -10.33 7.73
CA CYS A 190 14.79 -10.80 9.05
C CYS A 190 15.99 -10.85 10.01
N ILE A 191 17.17 -11.29 9.53
CA ILE A 191 18.41 -11.25 10.31
C ILE A 191 18.84 -9.81 10.59
N ALA A 192 18.84 -8.94 9.57
CA ALA A 192 19.24 -7.55 9.71
C ALA A 192 18.40 -6.80 10.76
N SER A 193 17.08 -7.05 10.77
CA SER A 193 16.18 -6.50 11.79
C SER A 193 16.51 -6.99 13.20
N ARG A 194 16.90 -8.26 13.35
CA ARG A 194 17.27 -8.87 14.63
C ARG A 194 18.65 -8.42 15.13
N SER A 195 19.61 -8.21 14.23
CA SER A 195 20.96 -7.72 14.55
C SER A 195 21.00 -6.24 14.94
N LEU A 196 20.01 -5.43 14.53
CA LEU A 196 19.88 -4.02 14.95
C LEU A 196 19.32 -3.87 16.38
N ILE A 197 18.62 -4.89 16.89
CA ILE A 197 18.01 -4.88 18.23
C ILE A 197 18.99 -5.38 19.30
N HIS A 198 19.92 -6.28 18.95
CA HIS A 198 20.90 -6.84 19.88
C HIS A 198 21.93 -5.83 20.46
N PRO A 199 22.46 -4.83 19.71
CA PRO A 199 23.39 -3.83 20.28
C PRO A 199 22.68 -2.77 21.14
N ALA A 200 21.34 -2.65 21.07
CA ALA A 200 20.58 -1.70 21.88
C ALA A 200 20.32 -2.18 23.32
N GLN A 201 20.55 -3.47 23.61
CA GLN A 201 20.39 -4.07 24.95
C GLN A 201 21.70 -4.13 25.75
N ASN A 202 22.86 -3.87 25.13
CA ASN A 202 24.17 -3.95 25.77
C ASN A 202 24.76 -2.60 26.21
N ASN A 203 24.01 -1.50 26.03
CA ASN A 203 24.41 -0.14 26.44
C ASN A 203 23.42 0.50 27.44
N PHE A 204 22.72 -0.32 28.23
CA PHE A 204 22.07 0.10 29.48
C PHE A 204 22.52 -0.81 30.62
#